data_AF-A0A5N6RBJ0-F1
#
_entry.id   AF-A0A5N6RBJ0-F1
#
_cell.length_a   1.000
_cell.length_b   1.000
_cell.length_c   1.000
_cell.angle_alpha   90.00
_cell.angle_beta   90.00
_cell.angle_gamma   90.00
#
_symmetry.space_group_name_H-M   'P 1'
#
loop_
_entity.id
_entity.type
_entity.pdbx_description
1 polymer ?
#
loop_
_entity_poly.entity_id
_entity_poly.type
_entity_poly.pdbx_seq_one_letter_code
_entity_poly.pdbx_strand_id
1 'polypeptide(L)'
;MNKGDGETSYAENSRVQSKIISIAKPVTEEAIIQLLSTNSAESMGIADLGCSSGPNTLSVISEIIDVIYSKCCHLGRPPPELRISLNDLYNNDFNGIFGSLPAFYKKMKEEKGPGFGACFISGVPGSFYGRLFPSKSLHFVYSSSSLHWLSQPTKRVGLILGVSVQFQKDFSLFLKSRSEEVVLGGRMVLLLMGRRSMDPTTEESCDHWELLALALMSMVSEGLIPEEKVDTFNVPYYAPCAEEVKLEIQKDGSFIVDRLQVFEIDGDGGGDTLSSGQLVAKTIRAVAESMLESHFGSDIMDDLFRRYAKMVDNHLSKTAITTYISLVVSIIRR
;
A
#
# COMPACT_ATOMS: atom_id res chain seq x y z
N MET A 1 -2.70 -0.47 -10.39
CA MET A 1 -2.40 0.97 -10.48
C MET A 1 -2.10 1.35 -11.92
N ASN A 2 -2.34 2.60 -12.30
CA ASN A 2 -2.02 3.12 -13.63
C ASN A 2 -0.51 3.08 -13.90
N LYS A 3 -0.16 2.56 -15.08
CA LYS A 3 1.23 2.29 -15.50
C LYS A 3 1.94 3.54 -16.01
N GLY A 4 3.26 3.44 -16.18
CA GLY A 4 4.07 4.48 -16.80
C GLY A 4 4.34 5.70 -15.93
N ASP A 5 4.72 6.79 -16.59
CA ASP A 5 5.18 8.08 -16.05
C ASP A 5 4.33 9.26 -16.54
N GLY A 6 3.18 8.99 -17.17
CA GLY A 6 2.25 10.00 -17.66
C GLY A 6 1.50 10.73 -16.53
N GLU A 7 0.77 11.79 -16.88
CA GLU A 7 0.06 12.65 -15.93
C GLU A 7 -0.97 11.91 -15.04
N THR A 8 -1.53 10.79 -15.51
CA THR A 8 -2.50 9.96 -14.77
C THR A 8 -1.86 8.72 -14.13
N SER A 9 -0.53 8.57 -14.24
CA SER A 9 0.19 7.43 -13.68
C SER A 9 0.21 7.45 -12.16
N TYR A 10 0.42 6.28 -11.55
CA TYR A 10 0.63 6.20 -10.10
C TYR A 10 1.94 6.86 -9.66
N ALA A 11 2.97 6.84 -10.50
CA ALA A 11 4.26 7.45 -10.18
C ALA A 11 4.12 8.96 -9.89
N GLU A 12 3.30 9.66 -10.67
CA GLU A 12 3.09 11.10 -10.53
C GLU A 12 2.02 11.49 -9.49
N ASN A 13 1.17 10.54 -9.06
CA ASN A 13 -0.02 10.80 -8.24
C ASN A 13 -0.08 9.97 -6.94
N SER A 14 1.07 9.65 -6.34
CA SER A 14 1.18 8.82 -5.12
C SER A 14 1.70 9.57 -3.89
N ARG A 15 1.41 10.88 -3.80
CA ARG A 15 1.88 11.77 -2.71
C ARG A 15 1.36 11.39 -1.33
N VAL A 16 0.07 11.02 -1.23
CA VAL A 16 -0.52 10.55 0.04
C VAL A 16 0.21 9.30 0.55
N GLN A 17 0.50 8.34 -0.33
CA GLN A 17 1.24 7.12 0.00
C GLN A 17 2.68 7.44 0.40
N SER A 18 3.31 8.44 -0.22
CA SER A 18 4.63 8.93 0.19
C SER A 18 4.62 9.55 1.59
N LYS A 19 3.58 10.33 1.96
CA LYS A 19 3.39 10.83 3.32
C LYS A 19 3.19 9.70 4.34
N ILE A 20 2.38 8.69 4.00
CA ILE A 20 2.18 7.47 4.82
C ILE A 20 3.52 6.81 5.15
N ILE A 21 4.35 6.61 4.13
CA ILE A 21 5.68 6.01 4.26
C ILE A 21 6.56 6.84 5.20
N SER A 22 6.59 8.17 5.00
CA SER A 22 7.39 9.10 5.80
C SER A 22 7.03 9.07 7.29
N ILE A 23 5.72 9.06 7.62
CA ILE A 23 5.24 9.01 9.01
C ILE A 23 5.60 7.68 9.68
N ALA A 24 5.57 6.58 8.93
CA ALA A 24 5.90 5.25 9.45
C ALA A 24 7.41 4.96 9.52
N LYS A 25 8.25 5.88 9.02
CA LYS A 25 9.70 5.72 8.98
C LYS A 25 10.30 5.35 10.35
N PRO A 26 9.99 6.04 11.47
CA PRO A 26 10.57 5.68 12.77
C PRO A 26 10.25 4.24 13.21
N VAL A 27 9.01 3.77 12.93
CA VAL A 27 8.61 2.38 13.25
C VAL A 27 9.37 1.37 12.39
N THR A 28 9.60 1.71 11.12
CA THR A 28 10.35 0.89 10.17
C THR A 28 11.83 0.78 10.59
N GLU A 29 12.46 1.92 10.90
CA GLU A 29 13.85 1.97 11.36
C GLU A 29 14.05 1.16 12.64
N GLU A 30 13.16 1.33 13.62
CA GLU A 30 13.24 0.60 14.88
C GLU A 30 13.10 -0.91 14.67
N ALA A 31 12.16 -1.35 13.83
CA ALA A 31 11.98 -2.77 13.53
C ALA A 31 13.25 -3.37 12.91
N ILE A 32 13.89 -2.68 11.96
CA ILE A 32 15.14 -3.14 11.33
C ILE A 32 16.29 -3.17 12.35
N ILE A 33 16.42 -2.12 13.18
CA ILE A 33 17.45 -2.04 14.22
C ILE A 33 17.31 -3.20 15.21
N GLN A 34 16.10 -3.52 15.64
CA GLN A 34 15.83 -4.62 16.56
C GLN A 34 16.07 -5.99 15.90
N LEU A 35 15.72 -6.15 14.61
CA LEU A 35 16.03 -7.34 13.82
C LEU A 35 17.55 -7.59 13.79
N LEU A 36 18.35 -6.58 13.43
CA LEU A 36 19.81 -6.69 13.34
C LEU A 36 20.51 -6.85 14.70
N SER A 37 19.84 -6.47 15.79
CA SER A 37 20.38 -6.65 17.13
C SER A 37 20.28 -8.11 17.60
N THR A 38 19.35 -8.88 17.03
CA THR A 38 19.09 -10.29 17.41
C THR A 38 19.49 -11.29 16.32
N ASN A 39 19.72 -10.83 15.09
CA ASN A 39 20.06 -11.65 13.93
C ASN A 39 21.36 -11.15 13.28
N SER A 40 22.24 -12.08 12.92
CA SER A 40 23.52 -11.82 12.24
C SER A 40 23.67 -12.67 10.97
N ALA A 41 22.59 -12.83 10.20
CA ALA A 41 22.61 -13.56 8.94
C ALA A 41 23.58 -12.94 7.93
N GLU A 42 24.30 -13.78 7.19
CA GLU A 42 25.17 -13.36 6.09
C GLU A 42 24.38 -12.87 4.86
N SER A 43 23.14 -13.36 4.70
CA SER A 43 22.21 -12.97 3.63
C SER A 43 20.83 -12.68 4.21
N MET A 44 20.29 -11.51 3.89
CA MET A 44 19.02 -11.00 4.36
C MET A 44 18.02 -10.90 3.21
N GLY A 45 16.92 -11.64 3.35
CA GLY A 45 15.76 -11.54 2.46
C GLY A 45 14.83 -10.41 2.90
N ILE A 46 14.54 -9.48 2.00
CA ILE A 46 13.65 -8.33 2.22
C ILE A 46 12.59 -8.36 1.14
N ALA A 47 11.32 -8.21 1.50
CA ALA A 47 10.23 -8.12 0.54
C ALA A 47 9.41 -6.85 0.74
N ASP A 48 9.11 -6.15 -0.36
CA ASP A 48 8.08 -5.10 -0.42
C ASP A 48 6.85 -5.68 -1.14
N LEU A 49 5.75 -5.85 -0.41
CA LEU A 49 4.54 -6.50 -0.91
C LEU A 49 3.48 -5.46 -1.29
N GLY A 50 3.18 -5.39 -2.60
CA GLY A 50 2.37 -4.35 -3.21
C GLY A 50 3.17 -3.12 -3.59
N CYS A 51 4.27 -3.31 -4.34
CA CYS A 51 5.25 -2.27 -4.64
C CYS A 51 4.80 -1.23 -5.69
N SER A 52 3.73 -1.52 -6.45
CA SER A 52 3.27 -0.71 -7.58
C SER A 52 4.38 -0.45 -8.61
N SER A 53 4.34 0.66 -9.36
CA SER A 53 5.27 0.99 -10.45
C SER A 53 6.41 1.96 -10.06
N GLY A 54 6.54 2.30 -8.77
CA GLY A 54 7.45 3.35 -8.28
C GLY A 54 6.82 4.75 -8.26
N PRO A 55 7.53 5.78 -7.74
CA PRO A 55 8.89 5.73 -7.20
C PRO A 55 8.99 5.25 -5.74
N ASN A 56 7.85 5.17 -5.03
CA ASN A 56 7.80 4.96 -3.59
C ASN A 56 8.57 3.70 -3.13
N THR A 57 8.41 2.57 -3.82
CA THR A 57 9.09 1.31 -3.45
C THR A 57 10.62 1.45 -3.41
N LEU A 58 11.25 2.03 -4.43
CA LEU A 58 12.70 2.20 -4.46
C LEU A 58 13.19 3.20 -3.41
N SER A 59 12.38 4.22 -3.08
CA SER A 59 12.68 5.12 -1.98
C SER A 59 12.70 4.39 -0.63
N VAL A 60 11.67 3.59 -0.35
CA VAL A 60 11.60 2.76 0.86
C VAL A 60 12.78 1.80 0.94
N ILE A 61 13.08 1.10 -0.16
CA ILE A 61 14.21 0.18 -0.22
C ILE A 61 15.54 0.91 0.05
N SER A 62 15.74 2.11 -0.49
CA SER A 62 16.90 2.95 -0.19
C SER A 62 17.02 3.19 1.32
N GLU A 63 15.93 3.59 1.98
CA GLU A 63 15.91 3.87 3.41
C GLU A 63 16.17 2.62 4.26
N ILE A 64 15.57 1.48 3.89
CA ILE A 64 15.81 0.20 4.56
C ILE A 64 17.30 -0.18 4.47
N ILE A 65 17.92 -0.05 3.29
CA ILE A 65 19.35 -0.29 3.11
C ILE A 65 20.17 0.63 4.00
N ASP A 66 19.83 1.92 4.06
CA ASP A 66 20.55 2.90 4.86
C ASP A 66 20.57 2.56 6.35
N VAL A 67 19.43 2.14 6.89
CA VAL A 67 19.31 1.71 8.29
C VAL A 67 20.14 0.46 8.53
N ILE A 68 20.10 -0.51 7.62
CA ILE A 68 20.88 -1.74 7.74
C ILE A 68 22.37 -1.44 7.77
N TYR A 69 22.86 -0.68 6.80
CA TYR A 69 24.28 -0.32 6.71
C TYR A 69 24.73 0.47 7.95
N SER A 70 23.96 1.50 8.34
CA SER A 70 24.25 2.30 9.54
C SER A 70 24.34 1.43 10.79
N LYS A 71 23.37 0.53 10.99
CA LYS A 71 23.35 -0.36 12.16
C LYS A 71 24.50 -1.37 12.13
N CYS A 72 24.83 -1.96 10.99
CA CYS A 72 25.97 -2.87 10.84
C CYS A 72 27.29 -2.17 11.14
N CYS A 73 27.49 -0.95 10.63
CA CYS A 73 28.65 -0.11 10.95
C CYS A 73 28.77 0.14 12.45
N HIS A 74 27.69 0.53 13.12
CA HIS A 74 27.67 0.74 14.57
C HIS A 74 27.97 -0.53 15.38
N LEU A 75 27.57 -1.70 14.88
CA LEU A 75 27.86 -2.99 15.49
C LEU A 75 29.28 -3.51 15.17
N GLY A 76 30.04 -2.83 14.31
CA GLY A 76 31.36 -3.30 13.84
C GLY A 76 31.28 -4.58 13.00
N ARG A 77 30.15 -4.81 12.31
CA ARG A 77 29.89 -6.01 11.51
C ARG A 77 29.83 -5.68 10.02
N PRO A 78 30.24 -6.61 9.13
CA PRO A 78 29.99 -6.43 7.71
C PRO A 78 28.48 -6.39 7.43
N PRO A 79 28.01 -5.56 6.48
CA PRO A 79 26.62 -5.60 6.04
C PRO A 79 26.33 -6.96 5.35
N PRO A 80 25.11 -7.50 5.52
CA PRO A 80 24.72 -8.75 4.87
C PRO A 80 24.49 -8.55 3.37
N GLU A 81 24.50 -9.65 2.62
CA GLU A 81 23.95 -9.67 1.27
C GLU A 81 22.43 -9.42 1.32
N LEU A 82 21.96 -8.43 0.58
CA LEU A 82 20.55 -8.05 0.53
C LEU A 82 19.89 -8.67 -0.70
N ARG A 83 18.91 -9.53 -0.45
CA ARG A 83 18.02 -10.11 -1.47
C ARG A 83 16.67 -9.42 -1.38
N ILE A 84 16.46 -8.42 -2.23
CA ILE A 84 15.28 -7.57 -2.23
C ILE A 84 14.28 -8.09 -3.26
N SER A 85 13.04 -8.29 -2.82
CA SER A 85 11.94 -8.79 -3.63
C SER A 85 10.84 -7.76 -3.70
N LEU A 86 10.55 -7.28 -4.90
CA LEU A 86 9.46 -6.35 -5.16
C LEU A 86 8.27 -7.16 -5.66
N ASN A 87 7.23 -7.29 -4.85
CA ASN A 87 6.04 -8.05 -5.19
C ASN A 87 4.89 -7.13 -5.58
N ASP A 88 4.17 -7.53 -6.62
CA ASP A 88 2.87 -6.98 -6.97
C ASP A 88 2.09 -8.02 -7.80
N LEU A 89 0.85 -7.70 -8.19
CA LEU A 89 0.05 -8.53 -9.08
C LEU A 89 0.67 -8.62 -10.49
N TYR A 90 0.28 -9.66 -11.23
CA TYR A 90 0.83 -9.97 -12.57
C TYR A 90 0.74 -8.82 -13.57
N ASN A 91 -0.30 -7.98 -13.45
CA ASN A 91 -0.56 -6.89 -14.36
C ASN A 91 0.19 -5.60 -14.01
N ASN A 92 0.95 -5.56 -12.92
CA ASN A 92 1.73 -4.40 -12.52
C ASN A 92 2.81 -4.03 -13.56
N ASP A 93 3.27 -2.78 -13.52
CA ASP A 93 4.33 -2.28 -14.40
C ASP A 93 5.73 -2.54 -13.82
N PHE A 94 6.14 -3.81 -13.81
CA PHE A 94 7.50 -4.19 -13.42
C PHE A 94 8.56 -3.59 -14.36
N ASN A 95 8.22 -3.34 -15.62
CA ASN A 95 9.15 -2.74 -16.58
C ASN A 95 9.53 -1.32 -16.16
N GLY A 96 8.57 -0.51 -15.71
CA GLY A 96 8.84 0.83 -15.16
C GLY A 96 9.79 0.80 -13.96
N ILE A 97 9.59 -0.16 -13.05
CA ILE A 97 10.49 -0.34 -11.89
C ILE A 97 11.89 -0.75 -12.37
N PHE A 98 11.99 -1.75 -13.24
CA PHE A 98 13.27 -2.28 -13.72
C PHE A 98 14.05 -1.26 -14.55
N GLY A 99 13.36 -0.42 -15.33
CA GLY A 99 13.96 0.72 -16.02
C GLY A 99 14.60 1.73 -15.07
N SER A 100 14.11 1.84 -13.82
CA SER A 100 14.62 2.75 -12.79
C SER A 100 15.82 2.20 -12.01
N LEU A 101 16.08 0.89 -12.08
CA LEU A 101 17.15 0.24 -11.29
C LEU A 101 18.56 0.75 -11.60
N PRO A 102 18.98 1.03 -12.85
CA PRO A 102 20.32 1.55 -13.13
C PRO A 102 20.62 2.85 -12.38
N ALA A 103 19.66 3.78 -12.36
CA ALA A 103 19.78 5.04 -11.63
C ALA A 103 19.82 4.81 -10.12
N PHE A 104 18.98 3.91 -9.61
CA PHE A 104 18.98 3.50 -8.20
C PHE A 104 20.36 2.95 -7.77
N TYR A 105 20.91 1.97 -8.49
CA TYR A 105 22.21 1.39 -8.14
C TYR A 105 23.36 2.40 -8.24
N LYS A 106 23.30 3.31 -9.22
CA LYS A 106 24.28 4.39 -9.36
C LYS A 106 24.24 5.30 -8.11
N LYS A 107 23.06 5.77 -7.72
CA LYS A 107 22.86 6.60 -6.53
C LYS A 107 23.40 5.91 -5.28
N MET A 108 23.05 4.64 -5.07
CA MET A 108 23.49 3.90 -3.89
C MET A 108 25.02 3.72 -3.84
N LYS A 109 25.68 3.49 -4.98
CA LYS A 109 27.16 3.43 -5.06
C LYS A 109 27.81 4.77 -4.73
N GLU A 110 27.23 5.87 -5.20
CA GLU A 110 27.72 7.23 -4.94
C GLU A 110 27.59 7.59 -3.46
N GLU A 111 26.47 7.24 -2.82
CA GLU A 111 26.18 7.58 -1.42
C GLU A 111 26.91 6.68 -0.41
N LYS A 112 27.10 5.39 -0.73
CA LYS A 112 27.68 4.40 0.20
C LYS A 112 29.12 4.02 -0.12
N GLY A 113 29.64 4.46 -1.26
CA GLY A 113 31.02 4.22 -1.69
C GLY A 113 31.29 2.76 -2.11
N PRO A 114 32.57 2.37 -2.21
CA PRO A 114 32.99 1.08 -2.77
C PRO A 114 32.54 -0.15 -1.96
N GLY A 115 32.01 0.03 -0.75
CA GLY A 115 31.46 -1.04 0.09
C GLY A 115 30.02 -1.45 -0.27
N PHE A 116 29.33 -0.72 -1.15
CA PHE A 116 28.00 -1.06 -1.62
C PHE A 116 28.08 -2.04 -2.80
N GLY A 117 27.84 -3.32 -2.54
CA GLY A 117 28.04 -4.37 -3.56
C GLY A 117 27.17 -5.62 -3.49
N ALA A 118 26.49 -5.87 -2.37
CA ALA A 118 25.69 -7.08 -2.19
C ALA A 118 24.20 -6.74 -2.07
N CYS A 119 23.61 -6.16 -3.12
CA CYS A 119 22.20 -5.82 -3.18
C CYS A 119 21.62 -6.32 -4.51
N PHE A 120 20.66 -7.24 -4.42
CA PHE A 120 20.05 -7.94 -5.54
C PHE A 120 18.55 -7.73 -5.52
N ILE A 121 18.04 -6.93 -6.44
CA ILE A 121 16.61 -6.67 -6.59
C ILE A 121 16.00 -7.63 -7.61
N SER A 122 14.87 -8.23 -7.25
CA SER A 122 14.06 -9.13 -8.08
C SER A 122 12.59 -8.73 -8.04
N GLY A 123 11.84 -9.00 -9.12
CA GLY A 123 10.39 -8.87 -9.14
C GLY A 123 9.71 -10.21 -8.87
N VAL A 124 8.61 -10.19 -8.11
CA VAL A 124 7.85 -11.37 -7.72
C VAL A 124 6.38 -11.15 -8.07
N PRO A 125 5.93 -11.52 -9.29
CA PRO A 125 4.55 -11.34 -9.71
C PRO A 125 3.63 -12.39 -9.05
N GLY A 126 2.60 -11.95 -8.35
CA GLY A 126 1.62 -12.83 -7.72
C GLY A 126 0.87 -12.16 -6.57
N SER A 127 -0.26 -12.77 -6.18
CA SER A 127 -1.00 -12.30 -5.02
C SER A 127 -0.28 -12.66 -3.72
N PHE A 128 0.02 -11.64 -2.91
CA PHE A 128 0.43 -11.78 -1.52
C PHE A 128 -0.61 -12.44 -0.59
N TYR A 129 -1.84 -12.74 -1.04
CA TYR A 129 -2.75 -13.59 -0.27
C TYR A 129 -2.39 -15.08 -0.33
N GLY A 130 -1.45 -15.46 -1.19
CA GLY A 130 -0.86 -16.80 -1.24
C GLY A 130 0.64 -16.82 -0.91
N ARG A 131 1.26 -18.00 -1.06
CA ARG A 131 2.71 -18.20 -0.99
C ARG A 131 3.39 -17.58 -2.21
N LEU A 132 4.44 -16.80 -1.96
CA LEU A 132 5.28 -16.14 -2.96
C LEU A 132 6.75 -16.55 -2.84
N PHE A 133 7.17 -16.97 -1.64
CA PHE A 133 8.56 -17.22 -1.32
C PHE A 133 8.78 -18.62 -0.76
N PRO A 134 9.99 -19.18 -0.86
CA PRO A 134 10.37 -20.38 -0.12
C PRO A 134 10.20 -20.20 1.40
N SER A 135 10.09 -21.32 2.12
CA SER A 135 9.92 -21.24 3.56
C SER A 135 11.17 -20.68 4.24
N LYS A 136 10.98 -19.82 5.24
CA LYS A 136 12.05 -19.20 6.04
C LYS A 136 13.11 -18.47 5.20
N SER A 137 12.71 -17.81 4.12
CA SER A 137 13.64 -17.06 3.25
C SER A 137 13.65 -15.54 3.52
N LEU A 138 12.65 -15.02 4.22
CA LEU A 138 12.46 -13.59 4.48
C LEU A 138 12.81 -13.23 5.93
N HIS A 139 13.51 -12.12 6.11
CA HIS A 139 13.92 -11.57 7.40
C HIS A 139 13.14 -10.31 7.74
N PHE A 140 12.86 -9.50 6.72
CA PHE A 140 12.07 -8.28 6.84
C PHE A 140 11.01 -8.23 5.73
N VAL A 141 9.78 -7.89 6.07
CA VAL A 141 8.70 -7.68 5.11
C VAL A 141 8.13 -6.28 5.32
N TYR A 142 7.98 -5.55 4.23
CA TYR A 142 7.33 -4.26 4.20
C TYR A 142 6.09 -4.36 3.30
N SER A 143 5.02 -3.66 3.66
CA SER A 143 3.87 -3.47 2.78
C SER A 143 3.22 -2.15 3.13
N SER A 144 2.98 -1.30 2.14
CA SER A 144 2.36 0.00 2.36
C SER A 144 1.23 0.26 1.39
N SER A 145 0.07 0.59 1.94
CA SER A 145 -1.13 0.94 1.18
C SER A 145 -1.58 -0.16 0.20
N SER A 146 -1.44 -1.43 0.60
CA SER A 146 -1.77 -2.58 -0.28
C SER A 146 -2.78 -3.54 0.37
N LEU A 147 -2.67 -3.80 1.67
CA LEU A 147 -3.48 -4.85 2.36
C LEU A 147 -4.96 -4.51 2.55
N HIS A 148 -5.38 -3.28 2.27
CA HIS A 148 -6.79 -2.88 2.25
C HIS A 148 -7.51 -3.31 0.96
N TRP A 149 -6.77 -3.76 -0.07
CA TRP A 149 -7.33 -4.29 -1.31
C TRP A 149 -7.70 -5.76 -1.16
N LEU A 150 -8.99 -6.06 -1.19
CA LEU A 150 -9.50 -7.42 -1.06
C LEU A 150 -9.15 -8.30 -2.27
N SER A 151 -9.08 -9.61 -2.05
CA SER A 151 -8.79 -10.59 -3.11
C SER A 151 -9.90 -10.68 -4.16
N GLN A 152 -11.12 -10.29 -3.79
CA GLN A 152 -12.31 -10.30 -4.65
C GLN A 152 -13.37 -9.31 -4.15
N PRO A 153 -14.24 -8.80 -5.04
CA PRO A 153 -15.39 -8.00 -4.64
C PRO A 153 -16.42 -8.86 -3.88
N THR A 154 -17.16 -8.25 -2.97
CA THR A 154 -18.21 -8.93 -2.21
C THR A 154 -19.56 -8.86 -2.95
N LYS A 155 -20.25 -10.00 -3.05
CA LYS A 155 -21.57 -10.11 -3.70
C LYS A 155 -22.65 -10.01 -2.61
N ARG A 156 -23.39 -8.90 -2.59
CA ARG A 156 -24.46 -8.48 -1.64
C ARG A 156 -25.06 -9.59 -0.74
N VAL A 157 -24.91 -9.46 0.58
CA VAL A 157 -26.00 -9.21 1.57
C VAL A 157 -25.38 -8.46 2.78
N GLY A 158 -25.95 -7.32 3.19
CA GLY A 158 -25.46 -6.53 4.34
C GLY A 158 -24.09 -5.87 4.10
N LEU A 159 -24.02 -5.07 3.03
CA LEU A 159 -22.85 -4.50 2.33
C LEU A 159 -21.54 -4.49 3.14
N ILE A 160 -21.56 -3.93 4.34
CA ILE A 160 -20.37 -3.72 5.16
C ILE A 160 -19.89 -4.98 5.90
N LEU A 161 -20.81 -5.80 6.43
CA LEU A 161 -20.46 -7.02 7.15
C LEU A 161 -19.79 -8.03 6.20
N GLY A 162 -20.31 -8.15 4.97
CA GLY A 162 -19.72 -9.03 3.95
C GLY A 162 -18.29 -8.62 3.59
N VAL A 163 -18.04 -7.32 3.46
CA VAL A 163 -16.71 -6.76 3.17
C VAL A 163 -15.74 -6.99 4.34
N SER A 164 -16.17 -6.80 5.59
CA SER A 164 -15.37 -7.10 6.79
C SER A 164 -14.98 -8.58 6.87
N VAL A 165 -15.93 -9.50 6.62
CA VAL A 165 -15.64 -10.95 6.60
C VAL A 165 -14.64 -11.31 5.50
N GLN A 166 -14.75 -10.69 4.33
CA GLN A 166 -13.79 -10.90 3.24
C GLN A 166 -12.39 -10.39 3.61
N PHE A 167 -12.28 -9.22 4.25
CA PHE A 167 -11.02 -8.74 4.79
C PHE A 167 -10.39 -9.72 5.80
N GLN A 168 -11.17 -10.21 6.77
CA GLN A 168 -10.66 -11.16 7.76
C GLN A 168 -10.10 -12.43 7.10
N LYS A 169 -10.82 -12.96 6.11
CA LYS A 169 -10.37 -14.13 5.34
C LYS A 169 -9.06 -13.84 4.60
N ASP A 170 -8.99 -12.73 3.90
CA ASP A 170 -7.83 -12.35 3.10
C ASP A 170 -6.61 -12.07 3.97
N PHE A 171 -6.79 -11.30 5.06
CA PHE A 171 -5.72 -10.99 5.99
C PHE A 171 -5.22 -12.24 6.73
N SER A 172 -6.11 -13.17 7.09
CA SER A 172 -5.71 -14.47 7.65
C SER A 172 -4.88 -15.31 6.65
N LEU A 173 -5.26 -15.35 5.37
CA LEU A 173 -4.49 -16.03 4.33
C LEU A 173 -3.11 -15.39 4.11
N PHE A 174 -3.05 -14.06 4.16
CA PHE A 174 -1.80 -13.31 4.13
C PHE A 174 -0.90 -13.72 5.31
N LEU A 175 -1.39 -13.63 6.56
CA LEU A 175 -0.62 -13.97 7.76
C LEU A 175 -0.13 -15.43 7.70
N LYS A 176 -1.00 -16.37 7.33
CA LYS A 176 -0.63 -17.78 7.17
C LYS A 176 0.51 -17.95 6.16
N SER A 177 0.40 -17.33 4.98
CA SER A 177 1.44 -17.41 3.95
C SER A 177 2.76 -16.82 4.44
N ARG A 178 2.71 -15.65 5.09
CA ARG A 178 3.91 -14.99 5.65
C ARG A 178 4.53 -15.79 6.80
N SER A 179 3.73 -16.49 7.59
CA SER A 179 4.21 -17.29 8.72
C SER A 179 5.16 -18.43 8.29
N GLU A 180 4.97 -18.94 7.08
CA GLU A 180 5.79 -20.00 6.49
C GLU A 180 7.08 -19.43 5.86
N GLU A 181 7.05 -18.20 5.37
CA GLU A 181 8.11 -17.55 4.59
C GLU A 181 9.08 -16.73 5.43
N VAL A 182 8.59 -16.12 6.51
CA VAL A 182 9.38 -15.30 7.42
C VAL A 182 10.10 -16.18 8.44
N VAL A 183 11.40 -15.93 8.64
CA VAL A 183 12.22 -16.62 9.64
C VAL A 183 11.74 -16.33 11.06
N LEU A 184 12.06 -17.20 12.03
CA LEU A 184 11.82 -16.92 13.44
C LEU A 184 12.55 -15.63 13.86
N GLY A 185 11.85 -14.75 14.59
CA GLY A 185 12.36 -13.41 14.94
C GLY A 185 12.40 -12.42 13.78
N GLY A 186 12.06 -12.85 12.56
CA GLY A 186 11.85 -11.95 11.42
C GLY A 186 10.71 -10.98 11.67
N ARG A 187 10.74 -9.84 10.99
CA ARG A 187 9.82 -8.72 11.27
C ARG A 187 9.05 -8.30 10.05
N MET A 188 7.84 -7.80 10.28
CA MET A 188 7.03 -7.20 9.24
C MET A 188 6.52 -5.84 9.68
N VAL A 189 6.54 -4.86 8.77
CA VAL A 189 5.96 -3.55 8.97
C VAL A 189 4.89 -3.33 7.91
N LEU A 190 3.64 -3.19 8.37
CA LEU A 190 2.45 -3.15 7.54
C LEU A 190 1.76 -1.79 7.73
N LEU A 191 1.56 -1.07 6.63
CA LEU A 191 0.87 0.21 6.60
C LEU A 191 -0.43 0.04 5.81
N LEU A 192 -1.57 0.18 6.47
CA LEU A 192 -2.89 0.02 5.86
C LEU A 192 -3.65 1.33 5.90
N MET A 193 -4.40 1.63 4.84
CA MET A 193 -5.51 2.58 4.95
C MET A 193 -6.55 1.95 5.86
N GLY A 194 -7.04 2.71 6.83
CA GLY A 194 -7.94 2.20 7.86
C GLY A 194 -8.94 3.24 8.32
N ARG A 195 -9.45 3.03 9.52
CA ARG A 195 -10.37 3.93 10.22
C ARG A 195 -10.09 3.88 11.72
N ARG A 196 -10.58 4.86 12.49
CA ARG A 196 -10.47 4.82 13.96
C ARG A 196 -11.60 4.04 14.59
N SER A 197 -12.81 4.23 14.06
CA SER A 197 -14.00 3.64 14.63
C SER A 197 -14.01 2.13 14.47
N MET A 198 -14.48 1.45 15.52
CA MET A 198 -14.89 0.05 15.42
C MET A 198 -16.08 -0.13 14.48
N ASP A 199 -16.95 0.87 14.40
CA ASP A 199 -18.12 0.86 13.54
C ASP A 199 -17.68 1.09 12.08
N PRO A 200 -17.83 0.08 11.19
CA PRO A 200 -17.44 0.20 9.80
C PRO A 200 -18.35 1.09 8.97
N THR A 201 -19.46 1.62 9.53
CA THR A 201 -20.35 2.53 8.81
C THR A 201 -20.01 4.01 8.99
N THR A 202 -18.93 4.34 9.69
CA THR A 202 -18.52 5.74 9.91
C THR A 202 -17.88 6.35 8.65
N GLU A 203 -18.16 7.65 8.44
CA GLU A 203 -17.71 8.45 7.29
C GLU A 203 -16.18 8.38 7.05
N GLU A 204 -15.37 8.25 8.11
CA GLU A 204 -13.89 8.15 8.05
C GLU A 204 -13.33 7.07 7.11
N SER A 205 -14.14 6.10 6.69
CA SER A 205 -13.70 4.93 5.92
C SER A 205 -14.09 4.94 4.43
N CYS A 206 -15.03 5.80 4.01
CA CYS A 206 -15.72 5.63 2.72
C CYS A 206 -15.93 6.90 1.87
N ASP A 207 -15.58 8.10 2.33
CA ASP A 207 -15.92 9.35 1.63
C ASP A 207 -15.51 9.40 0.15
N HIS A 208 -14.30 8.89 -0.18
CA HIS A 208 -13.82 8.87 -1.57
C HIS A 208 -14.61 7.94 -2.48
N TRP A 209 -14.99 6.77 -1.97
CA TRP A 209 -15.74 5.79 -2.75
C TRP A 209 -17.21 6.20 -2.89
N GLU A 210 -17.78 6.84 -1.87
CA GLU A 210 -19.13 7.39 -1.94
C GLU A 210 -19.23 8.53 -2.94
N LEU A 211 -18.28 9.49 -2.92
CA LEU A 211 -18.23 10.57 -3.91
C LEU A 211 -18.03 10.04 -5.34
N LEU A 212 -17.26 8.95 -5.50
CA LEU A 212 -17.10 8.29 -6.80
C LEU A 212 -18.40 7.62 -7.25
N ALA A 213 -19.12 6.97 -6.33
CA ALA A 213 -20.43 6.39 -6.61
C ALA A 213 -21.45 7.47 -7.01
N LEU A 214 -21.45 8.64 -6.34
CA LEU A 214 -22.28 9.78 -6.72
C LEU A 214 -21.92 10.31 -8.12
N ALA A 215 -20.64 10.35 -8.47
CA ALA A 215 -20.20 10.75 -9.80
C ALA A 215 -20.70 9.77 -10.88
N LEU A 216 -20.64 8.45 -10.63
CA LEU A 216 -21.21 7.43 -11.50
C LEU A 216 -22.74 7.57 -11.62
N MET A 217 -23.45 7.78 -10.51
CA MET A 217 -24.91 7.98 -10.53
C MET A 217 -25.32 9.25 -11.26
N SER A 218 -24.52 10.31 -11.22
CA SER A 218 -24.72 11.50 -12.07
C SER A 218 -24.68 11.13 -13.55
N MET A 219 -23.76 10.27 -13.96
CA MET A 219 -23.68 9.81 -15.36
C MET A 219 -24.86 8.89 -15.75
N VAL A 220 -25.36 8.07 -14.82
CA VAL A 220 -26.61 7.30 -15.00
C VAL A 220 -27.79 8.23 -15.25
N SER A 221 -27.94 9.28 -14.42
CA SER A 221 -29.05 10.24 -14.54
C SER A 221 -29.06 11.00 -15.87
N GLU A 222 -27.91 11.16 -16.50
CA GLU A 222 -27.74 11.77 -17.82
C GLU A 222 -27.83 10.76 -18.97
N GLY A 223 -28.03 9.48 -18.67
CA GLY A 223 -28.12 8.40 -19.67
C GLY A 223 -26.80 8.02 -20.33
N LEU A 224 -25.66 8.42 -19.74
CA LEU A 224 -24.33 8.14 -20.29
C LEU A 224 -23.88 6.70 -20.00
N ILE A 225 -24.35 6.11 -18.89
CA ILE A 225 -24.08 4.72 -18.51
C ILE A 225 -25.35 4.04 -17.99
N PRO A 226 -25.50 2.71 -18.17
CA PRO A 226 -26.61 1.96 -17.57
C PRO A 226 -26.49 1.85 -16.05
N GLU A 227 -27.61 2.00 -15.34
CA GLU A 227 -27.68 1.83 -13.87
C GLU A 227 -27.21 0.44 -13.42
N GLU A 228 -27.54 -0.61 -14.18
CA GLU A 228 -27.13 -1.99 -13.92
C GLU A 228 -25.59 -2.14 -13.83
N LYS A 229 -24.83 -1.36 -14.62
CA LYS A 229 -23.37 -1.38 -14.53
C LYS A 229 -22.88 -0.84 -13.19
N VAL A 230 -23.55 0.17 -12.63
CA VAL A 230 -23.20 0.71 -11.31
C VAL A 230 -23.58 -0.28 -10.22
N ASP A 231 -24.76 -0.88 -10.30
CA ASP A 231 -25.25 -1.86 -9.31
C ASP A 231 -24.37 -3.12 -9.17
N THR A 232 -23.75 -3.54 -10.28
CA THR A 232 -22.90 -4.73 -10.34
C THR A 232 -21.44 -4.46 -9.98
N PHE A 233 -21.03 -3.19 -9.94
CA PHE A 233 -19.67 -2.79 -9.61
C PHE A 233 -19.50 -2.63 -8.10
N ASN A 234 -18.51 -3.33 -7.52
CA ASN A 234 -18.12 -3.16 -6.13
C ASN A 234 -16.61 -3.04 -6.06
N VAL A 235 -16.12 -1.99 -5.40
CA VAL A 235 -14.70 -1.79 -5.16
C VAL A 235 -14.24 -2.85 -4.14
N PRO A 236 -13.24 -3.70 -4.46
CA PRO A 236 -12.71 -4.70 -3.53
C PRO A 236 -11.80 -4.02 -2.50
N TYR A 237 -12.37 -3.19 -1.64
CA TYR A 237 -11.66 -2.35 -0.67
C TYR A 237 -12.29 -2.49 0.71
N TYR A 238 -11.46 -2.57 1.74
CA TYR A 238 -11.88 -2.45 3.13
C TYR A 238 -10.86 -1.66 3.92
N ALA A 239 -11.32 -0.64 4.65
CA ALA A 239 -10.54 0.10 5.62
C ALA A 239 -10.77 -0.49 7.02
N PRO A 240 -9.90 -1.39 7.53
CA PRO A 240 -10.05 -1.95 8.86
C PRO A 240 -9.74 -0.92 9.95
N CYS A 241 -10.19 -1.18 11.18
CA CYS A 241 -9.68 -0.48 12.36
C CYS A 241 -8.49 -1.20 13.02
N ALA A 242 -7.84 -0.51 13.94
CA ALA A 242 -6.70 -1.03 14.72
C ALA A 242 -7.01 -2.36 15.42
N GLU A 243 -8.19 -2.46 16.03
CA GLU A 243 -8.62 -3.64 16.77
C GLU A 243 -8.89 -4.83 15.85
N GLU A 244 -9.51 -4.63 14.68
CA GLU A 244 -9.73 -5.71 13.70
C GLU A 244 -8.39 -6.33 13.27
N VAL A 245 -7.40 -5.48 12.94
CA VAL A 245 -6.05 -5.95 12.56
C VAL A 245 -5.38 -6.68 13.71
N LYS A 246 -5.45 -6.14 14.93
CA LYS A 246 -4.87 -6.75 16.13
C LYS A 246 -5.50 -8.10 16.45
N LEU A 247 -6.83 -8.21 16.38
CA LEU A 247 -7.56 -9.44 16.68
C LEU A 247 -7.21 -10.55 15.68
N GLU A 248 -7.12 -10.25 14.39
CA GLU A 248 -6.75 -11.27 13.39
C GLU A 248 -5.29 -11.71 13.55
N ILE A 249 -4.35 -10.82 13.89
CA ILE A 249 -2.95 -11.21 14.21
C ILE A 249 -2.90 -12.12 15.44
N GLN A 250 -3.66 -11.80 16.50
CA GLN A 250 -3.70 -12.61 17.71
C GLN A 250 -4.34 -13.99 17.49
N LYS A 251 -5.39 -14.03 16.68
CA LYS A 251 -6.11 -15.25 16.29
C LYS A 251 -5.25 -16.20 15.45
N ASP A 252 -4.46 -15.66 14.52
CA ASP A 252 -3.48 -16.45 13.75
C ASP A 252 -2.40 -17.05 14.66
N GLY A 253 -1.87 -16.24 15.59
CA GLY A 253 -0.93 -16.69 16.62
C GLY A 253 0.52 -16.91 16.16
N SER A 254 0.81 -16.80 14.85
CA SER A 254 2.17 -16.94 14.30
C SER A 254 3.04 -15.69 14.51
N PHE A 255 2.42 -14.55 14.78
CA PHE A 255 3.08 -13.26 14.96
C PHE A 255 2.70 -12.61 16.29
N ILE A 256 3.60 -11.79 16.81
CA ILE A 256 3.37 -10.90 17.96
C ILE A 256 3.30 -9.47 17.46
N VAL A 257 2.34 -8.70 17.95
CA VAL A 257 2.29 -7.25 17.72
C VAL A 257 3.32 -6.57 18.60
N ASP A 258 4.31 -5.94 17.96
CA ASP A 258 5.36 -5.16 18.59
C ASP A 258 4.92 -3.70 18.77
N ARG A 259 4.40 -3.11 17.69
CA ARG A 259 3.79 -1.77 17.70
C ARG A 259 2.54 -1.74 16.83
N LEU A 260 1.55 -0.98 17.27
CA LEU A 260 0.39 -0.63 16.46
C LEU A 260 0.05 0.84 16.74
N GLN A 261 0.07 1.66 15.71
CA GLN A 261 -0.20 3.10 15.79
C GLN A 261 -1.19 3.51 14.71
N VAL A 262 -1.99 4.53 15.01
CA VAL A 262 -2.98 5.10 14.10
C VAL A 262 -2.58 6.54 13.84
N PHE A 263 -2.41 6.90 12.58
CA PHE A 263 -2.02 8.25 12.16
C PHE A 263 -3.10 8.88 11.31
N GLU A 264 -3.30 10.17 11.51
CA GLU A 264 -4.01 11.04 10.58
C GLU A 264 -3.04 11.57 9.55
N ILE A 265 -3.53 11.61 8.32
CA ILE A 265 -2.75 12.08 7.19
C ILE A 265 -3.62 13.05 6.43
N ASP A 266 -3.19 14.31 6.47
CA ASP A 266 -3.79 15.34 5.65
C ASP A 266 -3.65 14.95 4.18
N GLY A 267 -4.77 14.98 3.47
CA GLY A 267 -4.81 14.74 2.04
C GLY A 267 -3.94 15.71 1.24
N ASP A 268 -3.98 15.56 -0.08
CA ASP A 268 -3.31 16.51 -0.97
C ASP A 268 -4.06 17.85 -0.92
N GLY A 269 -3.60 18.75 -0.06
CA GLY A 269 -4.06 20.14 0.00
C GLY A 269 -3.75 20.87 -1.31
N GLY A 270 -4.67 21.73 -1.75
CA GLY A 270 -4.58 22.49 -2.98
C GLY A 270 -3.23 23.22 -3.13
N GLY A 271 -2.66 23.15 -4.32
CA GLY A 271 -1.46 23.92 -4.71
C GLY A 271 -1.82 25.18 -5.47
N ASP A 272 -0.82 25.95 -5.90
CA ASP A 272 -1.01 27.22 -6.62
C ASP A 272 -1.76 27.08 -7.96
N THR A 273 -1.86 25.87 -8.53
CA THR A 273 -2.40 25.61 -9.88
C THR A 273 -3.57 24.62 -9.95
N LEU A 274 -3.78 23.76 -8.96
CA LEU A 274 -4.84 22.74 -8.95
C LEU A 274 -5.63 22.80 -7.64
N SER A 275 -6.96 22.62 -7.73
CA SER A 275 -7.81 22.49 -6.56
C SER A 275 -7.53 21.20 -5.80
N SER A 276 -7.88 21.15 -4.51
CA SER A 276 -7.78 19.93 -3.70
C SER A 276 -8.57 18.77 -4.34
N GLY A 277 -9.76 19.04 -4.90
CA GLY A 277 -10.58 18.04 -5.58
C GLY A 277 -9.92 17.49 -6.84
N GLN A 278 -9.20 18.31 -7.60
CA GLN A 278 -8.42 17.83 -8.75
C GLN A 278 -7.26 16.93 -8.33
N LEU A 279 -6.55 17.28 -7.25
CA LEU A 279 -5.46 16.45 -6.72
C LEU A 279 -5.98 15.10 -6.22
N VAL A 280 -7.04 15.10 -5.41
CA VAL A 280 -7.70 13.86 -4.95
C VAL A 280 -8.21 13.04 -6.13
N ALA A 281 -8.82 13.67 -7.14
CA ALA A 281 -9.28 12.97 -8.34
C ALA A 281 -8.15 12.30 -9.09
N LYS A 282 -7.00 12.95 -9.25
CA LYS A 282 -5.82 12.35 -9.88
C LYS A 282 -5.27 11.16 -9.07
N THR A 283 -5.19 11.29 -7.75
CA THR A 283 -4.75 10.20 -6.86
C THR A 283 -5.68 8.99 -6.93
N ILE A 284 -7.00 9.19 -6.85
CA ILE A 284 -7.97 8.09 -6.97
C ILE A 284 -8.00 7.51 -8.38
N ARG A 285 -7.86 8.34 -9.42
CA ARG A 285 -7.75 7.89 -10.82
C ARG A 285 -6.57 6.95 -11.00
N ALA A 286 -5.38 7.35 -10.54
CA ALA A 286 -4.18 6.54 -10.64
C ALA A 286 -4.31 5.17 -9.96
N VAL A 287 -5.19 5.06 -8.97
CA VAL A 287 -5.42 3.85 -8.18
C VAL A 287 -6.54 2.98 -8.77
N ALA A 288 -7.65 3.57 -9.19
CA ALA A 288 -8.89 2.87 -9.51
C ALA A 288 -9.21 2.79 -11.01
N GLU A 289 -8.59 3.62 -11.87
CA GLU A 289 -8.98 3.76 -13.28
C GLU A 289 -8.94 2.42 -14.03
N SER A 290 -7.85 1.66 -13.93
CA SER A 290 -7.78 0.35 -14.60
C SER A 290 -8.93 -0.61 -14.27
N MET A 291 -9.47 -0.56 -13.05
CA MET A 291 -10.62 -1.37 -12.63
C MET A 291 -11.94 -0.79 -13.14
N LEU A 292 -12.09 0.53 -13.12
CA LEU A 292 -13.25 1.24 -13.65
C LEU A 292 -13.34 1.07 -15.17
N GLU A 293 -12.23 1.23 -15.88
CA GLU A 293 -12.11 1.05 -17.33
C GLU A 293 -12.53 -0.36 -17.75
N SER A 294 -12.07 -1.38 -17.04
CA SER A 294 -12.43 -2.78 -17.30
C SER A 294 -13.95 -3.03 -17.24
N HIS A 295 -14.67 -2.32 -16.36
CA HIS A 295 -16.11 -2.53 -16.15
C HIS A 295 -17.00 -1.57 -16.96
N PHE A 296 -16.63 -0.29 -17.01
CA PHE A 296 -17.42 0.77 -17.61
C PHE A 296 -16.95 1.15 -19.02
N GLY A 297 -15.69 0.90 -19.38
CA GLY A 297 -15.05 1.32 -20.63
C GLY A 297 -14.18 2.57 -20.45
N SER A 298 -13.19 2.75 -21.32
CA SER A 298 -12.23 3.88 -21.30
C SER A 298 -12.89 5.24 -21.56
N ASP A 299 -13.92 5.25 -22.40
CA ASP A 299 -14.48 6.48 -22.97
C ASP A 299 -15.11 7.42 -21.93
N ILE A 300 -15.45 6.90 -20.75
CA ILE A 300 -16.07 7.67 -19.69
C ILE A 300 -15.08 8.21 -18.65
N MET A 301 -13.82 7.76 -18.65
CA MET A 301 -12.89 8.01 -17.52
C MET A 301 -12.61 9.50 -17.31
N ASP A 302 -12.37 10.24 -18.39
CA ASP A 302 -12.12 11.68 -18.30
C ASP A 302 -13.32 12.45 -17.75
N ASP A 303 -14.53 12.11 -18.22
CA ASP A 303 -15.75 12.77 -17.73
C ASP A 303 -16.06 12.39 -16.28
N LEU A 304 -15.90 11.11 -15.93
CA LEU A 304 -16.09 10.60 -14.57
C LEU A 304 -15.18 11.33 -13.57
N PHE A 305 -13.87 11.38 -13.84
CA PHE A 305 -12.93 11.99 -12.91
C PHE A 305 -13.05 13.52 -12.87
N ARG A 306 -13.52 14.17 -13.95
CA ARG A 306 -13.88 15.59 -13.95
C ARG A 306 -15.09 15.87 -13.04
N ARG A 307 -16.12 15.02 -13.08
CA ARG A 307 -17.29 15.13 -12.18
C ARG A 307 -16.90 14.85 -10.74
N TYR A 308 -16.14 13.78 -10.51
CA TYR A 308 -15.62 13.41 -9.21
C TYR A 308 -14.83 14.56 -8.57
N ALA A 309 -13.90 15.19 -9.31
CA ALA A 309 -13.12 16.33 -8.81
C ALA A 309 -14.01 17.47 -8.29
N LYS A 310 -15.07 17.83 -9.02
CA LYS A 310 -16.04 18.87 -8.59
C LYS A 310 -16.82 18.46 -7.35
N MET A 311 -17.21 17.19 -7.25
CA MET A 311 -17.91 16.67 -6.07
C MET A 311 -17.01 16.70 -4.83
N VAL A 312 -15.73 16.34 -4.99
CA VAL A 312 -14.73 16.47 -3.93
C VAL A 312 -14.54 17.93 -3.52
N ASP A 313 -14.35 18.86 -4.46
CA ASP A 313 -14.22 20.28 -4.12
C ASP A 313 -15.43 20.81 -3.34
N ASN A 314 -16.64 20.43 -3.76
CA ASN A 314 -17.86 20.81 -3.05
C ASN A 314 -17.94 20.19 -1.66
N HIS A 315 -17.52 18.94 -1.49
CA HIS A 315 -17.47 18.28 -0.19
C HIS A 315 -16.47 18.98 0.73
N LEU A 316 -15.25 19.24 0.27
CA LEU A 316 -14.18 19.90 1.03
C LEU A 316 -14.45 21.38 1.34
N SER A 317 -15.35 22.03 0.58
CA SER A 317 -15.81 23.37 0.94
C SER A 317 -16.69 23.37 2.21
N LYS A 318 -17.25 22.21 2.57
CA LYS A 318 -18.17 22.02 3.71
C LYS A 318 -17.50 21.28 4.87
N THR A 319 -16.56 20.40 4.59
CA THR A 319 -15.78 19.64 5.57
C THR A 319 -14.33 20.13 5.54
N ALA A 320 -13.83 20.63 6.68
CA ALA A 320 -12.62 21.44 6.71
C ALA A 320 -11.33 20.71 6.25
N ILE A 321 -11.27 19.37 6.27
CA ILE A 321 -10.06 18.59 5.95
C ILE A 321 -10.41 17.20 5.39
N THR A 322 -9.76 16.77 4.30
CA THR A 322 -9.68 15.36 3.92
C THR A 322 -8.62 14.69 4.80
N THR A 323 -9.03 13.83 5.72
CA THR A 323 -8.09 13.10 6.57
C THR A 323 -8.12 11.62 6.21
N TYR A 324 -6.98 11.09 5.78
CA TYR A 324 -6.79 9.65 5.65
C TYR A 324 -6.33 9.08 6.99
N ILE A 325 -6.87 7.94 7.39
CA ILE A 325 -6.38 7.20 8.54
C ILE A 325 -5.45 6.09 8.07
N SER A 326 -4.23 6.09 8.61
CA SER A 326 -3.23 5.07 8.34
C SER A 326 -2.92 4.27 9.60
N LEU A 327 -3.04 2.95 9.51
CA LEU A 327 -2.63 2.01 10.54
C LEU A 327 -1.20 1.55 10.25
N VAL A 328 -0.29 1.77 11.20
CA VAL A 328 1.10 1.30 11.12
C VAL A 328 1.29 0.19 12.14
N VAL A 329 1.57 -1.02 11.67
CA VAL A 329 1.73 -2.21 12.50
C VAL A 329 3.09 -2.84 12.30
N SER A 330 3.87 -2.95 13.37
CA SER A 330 5.10 -3.75 13.44
C SER A 330 4.77 -5.08 14.11
N ILE A 331 5.08 -6.20 13.45
CA ILE A 331 4.87 -7.55 13.98
C ILE A 331 6.15 -8.40 13.86
N ILE A 332 6.29 -9.36 14.79
CA ILE A 332 7.46 -10.24 14.90
C ILE A 332 7.02 -11.70 14.77
N ARG A 333 7.71 -12.48 13.93
CA ARG A 333 7.47 -13.92 13.77
C ARG A 333 7.92 -14.70 15.01
N ARG A 334 7.00 -15.48 15.59
CA ARG A 334 7.23 -16.34 16.77
C ARG A 334 8.02 -17.60 16.51
#